data_AF-A0A416ZC81-F1
#
_entry.id   AF-A0A416ZC81-F1
#
_cell.length_a   1.000
_cell.length_b   1.000
_cell.length_c   1.000
_cell.angle_alpha   90.00
_cell.angle_beta   90.00
_cell.angle_gamma   90.00
#
_symmetry.space_group_name_H-M   'P 1'
#
loop_
_entity.id
_entity.type
_entity.pdbx_description
1 polymer ?
#
loop_
_entity_poly.entity_id
_entity_poly.type
_entity_poly.pdbx_seq_one_letter_code
_entity_poly.pdbx_strand_id
1 'polypeptide(L)'
;MEVRKESNGLKNSMVTREELAIINQFTKRALKEDEVYTFAVRLCDNEVDRDGERFPRATLEELAELFVGKSGIFDHEWTAKGQAARIYRTEIVEEEGVCSQDEGRCYLKGYAYMLRGGENDALIAQIEGGIKKEVSVGCSVERCVCSICGEDINTCAHKKGEVYGGKVCCAELVNAQDAYEWSFVAVPAQPRAGVLKRCGGEGAGTLKTLVKRRGSRANQRELESLEKQAEVGKRYLSELRGEVKRLMLVCEQEADGEAIEKLAEKLDESELKEMEKLYRGKMAKKLGLRTQLTYGEKTKAAEDESDFRV
;
A
#
# COMPACT_ATOMS: atom_id res chain seq x y z
N MET A 1 44.98 -0.47 -9.41
CA MET A 1 43.63 -0.25 -9.95
C MET A 1 42.72 -0.09 -8.75
N GLU A 2 42.57 1.15 -8.26
CA GLU A 2 41.72 1.46 -7.12
C GLU A 2 40.27 1.33 -7.54
N VAL A 3 39.59 0.28 -7.07
CA VAL A 3 38.14 0.17 -7.21
C VAL A 3 37.53 1.09 -6.16
N ARG A 4 37.34 2.36 -6.51
CA ARG A 4 36.45 3.27 -5.78
C ARG A 4 35.02 2.77 -6.00
N LYS A 5 34.53 1.93 -5.09
CA LYS A 5 33.09 1.73 -4.92
C LYS A 5 32.53 3.05 -4.42
N GLU A 6 32.08 3.90 -5.33
CA GLU A 6 31.15 4.96 -4.98
C GLU A 6 29.94 4.29 -4.35
N SER A 7 29.84 4.42 -3.02
CA SER A 7 28.61 4.14 -2.32
C SER A 7 27.56 5.09 -2.88
N ASN A 8 26.71 4.54 -3.76
CA ASN A 8 25.47 5.16 -4.18
C ASN A 8 24.48 5.12 -2.99
N GLY A 9 24.90 5.67 -1.85
CA GLY A 9 24.07 5.89 -0.68
C GLY A 9 22.88 6.71 -1.15
N LEU A 10 21.68 6.17 -0.88
CA LEU A 10 20.39 6.68 -1.33
C LEU A 10 20.38 8.21 -1.30
N LYS A 11 20.59 8.83 -2.48
CA LYS A 11 20.52 10.28 -2.63
C LYS A 11 19.09 10.69 -2.34
N ASN A 12 18.94 11.36 -1.20
CA ASN A 12 17.91 12.32 -0.84
C ASN A 12 16.49 12.01 -1.31
N SER A 13 15.70 11.52 -0.36
CA SER A 13 14.29 11.91 -0.27
C SER A 13 14.16 13.43 -0.29
N MET A 14 13.79 14.03 -1.43
CA MET A 14 13.38 15.43 -1.45
C MET A 14 12.10 15.56 -0.61
N VAL A 15 12.15 16.43 0.40
CA VAL A 15 10.96 16.86 1.15
C VAL A 15 10.02 17.49 0.15
N THR A 16 8.76 17.06 0.10
CA THR A 16 7.81 17.65 -0.85
C THR A 16 7.54 19.11 -0.50
N ARG A 17 7.16 19.92 -1.49
CA ARG A 17 6.80 21.33 -1.25
C ARG A 17 5.66 21.49 -0.24
N GLU A 18 4.73 20.54 -0.24
CA GLU A 18 3.59 20.48 0.69
C GLU A 18 4.06 20.19 2.12
N GLU A 19 4.90 19.17 2.32
CA GLU A 19 5.50 18.87 3.62
C GLU A 19 6.34 20.05 4.12
N LEU A 20 7.13 20.67 3.25
CA LEU A 20 7.95 21.82 3.58
C LEU A 20 7.10 23.04 4.00
N ALA A 21 5.94 23.24 3.37
CA ALA A 21 5.01 24.30 3.75
C ALA A 21 4.42 24.09 5.16
N ILE A 22 4.08 22.84 5.52
CA ILE A 22 3.60 22.50 6.87
C ILE A 22 4.73 22.69 7.89
N ILE A 23 5.93 22.19 7.59
CA ILE A 23 7.10 22.33 8.47
C ILE A 23 7.41 23.80 8.74
N ASN A 24 7.32 24.65 7.72
CA ASN A 24 7.59 26.08 7.86
C ASN A 24 6.56 26.85 8.72
N GLN A 25 5.45 26.23 9.14
CA GLN A 25 4.56 26.81 10.14
C GLN A 25 5.19 26.80 11.55
N PHE A 26 6.15 25.89 11.79
CA PHE A 26 6.84 25.74 13.08
C PHE A 26 8.17 26.50 13.14
N THR A 27 8.62 27.08 12.02
CA THR A 27 9.95 27.70 11.91
C THR A 27 9.85 29.22 11.95
N LYS A 28 10.91 29.89 12.41
CA LYS A 28 10.98 31.36 12.41
C LYS A 28 11.34 31.95 11.05
N ARG A 29 12.02 31.17 10.21
CA ARG A 29 12.37 31.51 8.83
C ARG A 29 12.01 30.35 7.92
N ALA A 30 11.75 30.66 6.64
CA ALA A 30 11.58 29.62 5.64
C ALA A 30 12.85 28.78 5.52
N LEU A 31 12.69 27.47 5.72
CA LEU A 31 13.69 26.44 5.45
C LEU A 31 13.57 25.99 4.00
N LYS A 32 14.71 25.60 3.42
CA LYS A 32 14.80 24.96 2.10
C LYS A 32 14.77 23.45 2.23
N GLU A 33 14.47 22.77 1.12
CA GLU A 33 14.39 21.30 1.04
C GLU A 33 15.71 20.61 1.46
N ASP A 34 16.86 21.22 1.18
CA ASP A 34 18.20 20.72 1.52
C ASP A 34 18.61 20.99 2.97
N GLU A 35 17.85 21.78 3.71
CA GLU A 35 18.08 22.06 5.14
C GLU A 35 17.32 21.09 6.06
N VAL A 36 16.38 20.29 5.51
CA VAL A 36 15.44 19.50 6.29
C VAL A 36 15.56 18.00 6.00
N TYR A 37 15.63 17.20 7.05
CA TYR A 37 15.47 15.76 7.00
C TYR A 37 14.11 15.38 7.59
N THR A 38 13.36 14.52 6.91
CA THR A 38 12.06 14.02 7.36
C THR A 38 12.06 12.51 7.46
N PHE A 39 11.34 12.00 8.45
CA PHE A 39 11.16 10.57 8.68
C PHE A 39 9.81 10.33 9.37
N ALA A 40 9.38 9.08 9.39
CA ALA A 40 8.13 8.71 10.05
C ALA A 40 8.43 7.83 11.27
N VAL A 41 7.61 7.98 12.31
CA VAL A 41 7.67 7.20 13.54
C VAL A 41 6.29 6.61 13.83
N ARG A 42 6.25 5.36 14.29
CA ARG A 42 5.10 4.80 15.00
C ARG A 42 5.24 5.23 16.45
N LEU A 43 4.37 6.14 16.87
CA LEU A 43 4.40 6.75 18.20
C LEU A 43 3.84 5.78 19.25
N CYS A 44 2.60 5.36 19.07
CA CYS A 44 1.90 4.40 19.92
C CYS A 44 0.85 3.66 19.08
N ASP A 45 0.29 2.58 19.62
CA ASP A 45 -0.73 1.78 18.97
C ASP A 45 -1.75 1.24 19.98
N ASN A 46 -2.75 0.52 19.48
CA ASN A 46 -3.86 0.03 20.30
C ASN A 46 -3.66 -1.37 20.89
N GLU A 47 -2.45 -1.93 20.80
CA GLU A 47 -2.09 -3.18 21.49
C GLU A 47 -1.75 -2.93 22.97
N VAL A 48 -1.91 -4.00 23.76
CA VAL A 48 -1.43 -4.05 25.13
C VAL A 48 0.09 -4.07 25.15
N ASP A 49 0.68 -3.12 25.85
CA ASP A 49 2.12 -2.92 25.95
C ASP A 49 2.75 -3.74 27.08
N ARG A 50 4.04 -3.47 27.34
CA ARG A 50 4.82 -4.15 28.38
C ARG A 50 4.34 -3.88 29.80
N ASP A 51 3.64 -2.77 30.02
CA ASP A 51 3.14 -2.33 31.32
C ASP A 51 1.67 -2.78 31.55
N GLY A 52 1.14 -3.57 30.60
CA GLY A 52 -0.23 -4.04 30.62
C GLY A 52 -1.23 -2.91 30.34
N GLU A 53 -0.82 -1.92 29.56
CA GLU A 53 -1.61 -0.73 29.21
C GLU A 53 -1.86 -0.67 27.71
N ARG A 54 -2.92 0.02 27.30
CA ARG A 54 -3.23 0.24 25.89
C ARG A 54 -3.89 1.59 25.69
N PHE A 55 -3.77 2.12 24.48
CA PHE A 55 -4.57 3.24 24.00
C PHE A 55 -5.75 2.71 23.16
N PRO A 56 -7.00 2.87 23.60
CA PRO A 56 -8.15 2.68 22.73
C PRO A 56 -8.07 3.58 21.50
N ARG A 57 -8.76 3.18 20.42
CA ARG A 57 -8.77 3.95 19.16
C ARG A 57 -9.12 5.42 19.36
N ALA A 58 -10.14 5.71 20.17
CA ALA A 58 -10.56 7.08 20.46
C ALA A 58 -9.42 7.91 21.09
N THR A 59 -8.69 7.35 22.05
CA THR A 59 -7.52 8.01 22.66
C THR A 59 -6.40 8.23 21.64
N LEU A 60 -6.17 7.30 20.72
CA LEU A 60 -5.20 7.50 19.64
C LEU A 60 -5.59 8.67 18.72
N GLU A 61 -6.87 8.80 18.40
CA GLU A 61 -7.41 9.91 17.60
C GLU A 61 -7.23 11.26 18.31
N GLU A 62 -7.47 11.33 19.62
CA GLU A 62 -7.21 12.53 20.44
C GLU A 62 -5.71 12.86 20.51
N LEU A 63 -4.86 11.85 20.76
CA LEU A 63 -3.41 12.01 20.77
C LEU A 63 -2.87 12.47 19.41
N ALA A 64 -3.51 12.08 18.29
CA ALA A 64 -3.09 12.49 16.97
C ALA A 64 -3.05 14.01 16.83
N GLU A 65 -4.03 14.72 17.38
CA GLU A 65 -4.04 16.18 17.39
C GLU A 65 -2.97 16.74 18.33
N LEU A 66 -2.88 16.18 19.55
CA LEU A 66 -1.97 16.66 20.60
C LEU A 66 -0.49 16.50 20.23
N PHE A 67 -0.11 15.49 19.45
CA PHE A 67 1.29 15.26 19.07
C PHE A 67 1.81 16.23 18.00
N VAL A 68 0.94 16.93 17.27
CA VAL A 68 1.38 17.90 16.27
C VAL A 68 2.17 19.02 16.94
N GLY A 69 3.38 19.25 16.47
CA GLY A 69 4.30 20.23 17.03
C GLY A 69 5.08 19.75 18.25
N LYS A 70 4.89 18.54 18.76
CA LYS A 70 5.64 18.04 19.93
C LYS A 70 7.08 17.64 19.56
N SER A 71 7.97 17.86 20.52
CA SER A 71 9.41 17.65 20.34
C SER A 71 9.79 16.18 20.47
N GLY A 72 10.77 15.78 19.67
CA GLY A 72 11.49 14.51 19.78
C GLY A 72 12.73 14.68 20.65
N ILE A 73 12.83 13.90 21.72
CA ILE A 73 13.95 13.91 22.67
C ILE A 73 14.64 12.54 22.82
N PHE A 74 15.49 12.39 23.83
CA PHE A 74 16.17 11.14 24.18
C PHE A 74 15.89 10.77 25.63
N ASP A 75 15.66 9.47 25.86
CA ASP A 75 15.48 8.83 27.16
C ASP A 75 14.52 9.55 28.13
N HIS A 76 13.50 10.24 27.59
CA HIS A 76 12.57 11.09 28.35
C HIS A 76 13.27 12.18 29.21
N GLU A 77 14.50 12.54 28.87
CA GLU A 77 15.23 13.60 29.55
C GLU A 77 14.73 14.98 29.07
N TRP A 78 13.96 15.66 29.91
CA TRP A 78 13.36 16.97 29.62
C TRP A 78 14.38 18.12 29.66
N THR A 79 15.42 18.00 28.84
CA THR A 79 16.44 19.01 28.64
C THR A 79 16.24 19.68 27.28
N ALA A 80 16.49 20.99 27.21
CA ALA A 80 16.46 21.71 25.93
C ALA A 80 17.52 21.17 24.94
N LYS A 81 18.62 20.61 25.45
CA LYS A 81 19.69 20.01 24.64
C LYS A 81 19.23 18.77 23.88
N GLY A 82 18.29 18.01 24.42
CA GLY A 82 17.78 16.79 23.81
C GLY A 82 16.78 16.99 22.67
N GLN A 83 16.33 18.22 22.41
CA GLN A 83 15.30 18.50 21.40
C GLN A 83 15.84 18.39 19.97
N ALA A 84 15.83 17.17 19.43
CA ALA A 84 16.44 16.85 18.14
C ALA A 84 15.46 16.86 16.95
N ALA A 85 14.17 16.64 17.21
CA ALA A 85 13.16 16.54 16.15
C ALA A 85 11.84 17.20 16.56
N ARG A 86 10.93 17.38 15.59
CA ARG A 86 9.56 17.84 15.85
C ARG A 86 8.56 17.15 14.94
N ILE A 87 7.41 16.76 15.49
CA ILE A 87 6.29 16.23 14.69
C ILE A 87 5.61 17.39 13.95
N TYR A 88 5.48 17.29 12.63
CA TYR A 88 4.77 18.30 11.83
C TYR A 88 3.41 17.83 11.33
N ARG A 89 3.16 16.50 11.34
CA ARG A 89 1.90 15.89 10.94
C ARG A 89 1.73 14.55 11.64
N THR A 90 0.50 14.16 11.86
CA THR A 90 0.11 12.85 12.39
C THR A 90 -0.93 12.18 11.49
N GLU A 91 -1.09 10.86 11.64
CA GLU A 91 -2.06 10.06 10.90
C GLU A 91 -2.36 8.77 11.67
N ILE A 92 -3.64 8.42 11.82
CA ILE A 92 -4.02 7.08 12.26
C ILE A 92 -3.94 6.13 11.07
N VAL A 93 -3.14 5.07 11.22
CA VAL A 93 -2.96 4.07 10.18
C VAL A 93 -3.58 2.75 10.62
N GLU A 94 -4.51 2.25 9.81
CA GLU A 94 -5.10 0.92 9.97
C GLU A 94 -4.11 -0.18 9.58
N GLU A 95 -4.12 -1.29 10.31
CA GLU A 95 -3.35 -2.50 10.01
C GLU A 95 -4.27 -3.71 9.87
N GLU A 96 -3.83 -4.70 9.09
CA GLU A 96 -4.54 -5.97 8.99
C GLU A 96 -4.52 -6.72 10.32
N GLY A 97 -5.67 -7.33 10.65
CA GLY A 97 -5.85 -8.15 11.85
C GLY A 97 -6.50 -7.40 13.01
N VAL A 98 -6.59 -8.12 14.13
CA VAL A 98 -7.20 -7.64 15.38
C VAL A 98 -6.15 -7.55 16.48
N CYS A 99 -6.31 -6.57 17.37
CA CYS A 99 -5.49 -6.44 18.55
C CYS A 99 -5.88 -7.47 19.61
N SER A 100 -5.09 -7.53 20.68
CA SER A 100 -5.33 -8.39 21.85
C SER A 100 -6.63 -8.15 22.60
N GLN A 101 -7.37 -7.07 22.30
CA GLN A 101 -8.70 -6.77 22.82
C GLN A 101 -9.81 -6.90 21.77
N ASP A 102 -9.57 -7.67 20.69
CA ASP A 102 -10.53 -7.97 19.62
C ASP A 102 -11.01 -6.75 18.79
N GLU A 103 -10.26 -5.65 18.82
CA GLU A 103 -10.50 -4.46 17.98
C GLU A 103 -9.61 -4.48 16.73
N GLY A 104 -10.00 -3.78 15.66
CA GLY A 104 -9.14 -3.60 14.49
C GLY A 104 -7.80 -2.94 14.86
N ARG A 105 -6.68 -3.48 14.37
CA ARG A 105 -5.36 -2.92 14.68
C ARG A 105 -5.17 -1.56 14.02
N CYS A 106 -4.69 -0.60 14.81
CA CYS A 106 -4.29 0.70 14.29
C CYS A 106 -3.14 1.28 15.09
N TYR A 107 -2.44 2.25 14.51
CA TYR A 107 -1.38 2.97 15.21
C TYR A 107 -1.36 4.45 14.84
N LEU A 108 -0.84 5.24 15.78
CA LEU A 108 -0.57 6.64 15.56
C LEU A 108 0.80 6.82 14.90
N LYS A 109 0.79 7.29 13.66
CA LYS A 109 1.98 7.65 12.92
C LYS A 109 2.29 9.13 13.10
N GLY A 110 3.50 9.43 13.54
CA GLY A 110 4.07 10.78 13.53
C GLY A 110 4.98 10.98 12.32
N TYR A 111 4.86 12.12 11.66
CA TYR A 111 5.82 12.58 10.67
C TYR A 111 6.72 13.62 11.33
N ALA A 112 7.99 13.29 11.46
CA ALA A 112 8.98 14.09 12.16
C ALA A 112 9.92 14.78 11.16
N TYR A 113 10.45 15.94 11.56
CA TYR A 113 11.54 16.60 10.87
C TYR A 113 12.66 17.01 11.83
N MET A 114 13.88 17.13 11.30
CA MET A 114 15.05 17.73 11.96
C MET A 114 15.90 18.48 10.94
N LEU A 115 16.74 19.40 11.43
CA LEU A 115 17.65 20.16 10.58
C LEU A 115 18.82 19.29 10.14
N ARG A 116 19.25 19.44 8.89
CA ARG A 116 20.50 18.86 8.38
C ARG A 116 21.70 19.70 8.79
N GLY A 117 22.87 19.07 8.86
CA GLY A 117 24.14 19.70 9.21
C GLY A 117 24.54 19.49 10.68
N GLY A 118 25.84 19.58 10.93
CA GLY A 118 26.42 19.59 12.28
C GLY A 118 26.19 18.28 13.04
N GLU A 119 25.76 18.40 14.31
CA GLU A 119 25.51 17.23 15.17
C GLU A 119 24.36 16.33 14.69
N ASN A 120 23.41 16.89 13.92
CA ASN A 120 22.28 16.13 13.41
C ASN A 120 22.67 15.19 12.27
N ASP A 121 23.75 15.42 11.52
CA ASP A 121 24.15 14.52 10.43
C ASP A 121 24.52 13.13 10.95
N ALA A 122 25.17 13.07 12.11
CA ALA A 122 25.48 11.82 12.78
C ALA A 122 24.21 11.11 13.26
N LEU A 123 23.25 11.85 13.82
CA LEU A 123 21.96 11.31 14.25
C LEU A 123 21.14 10.79 13.06
N ILE A 124 21.07 11.55 11.97
CA ILE A 124 20.39 11.16 10.72
C ILE A 124 21.01 9.85 10.20
N ALA A 125 22.35 9.75 10.18
CA ALA A 125 23.03 8.52 9.76
C ALA A 125 22.69 7.32 10.67
N GLN A 126 22.55 7.54 11.99
CA GLN A 126 22.13 6.49 12.92
C GLN A 126 20.66 6.08 12.74
N ILE A 127 19.77 7.03 12.41
CA ILE A 127 18.36 6.76 12.10
C ILE A 127 18.25 5.94 10.81
N GLU A 128 18.88 6.40 9.73
CA GLU A 128 18.91 5.69 8.44
C GLU A 128 19.60 4.32 8.54
N GLY A 129 20.64 4.22 9.36
CA GLY A 129 21.33 2.96 9.67
C GLY A 129 20.53 2.03 10.58
N GLY A 130 19.39 2.46 11.12
CA GLY A 130 18.55 1.67 12.03
C GLY A 130 19.14 1.47 13.43
N ILE A 131 20.16 2.23 13.80
CA ILE A 131 20.76 2.25 15.14
C ILE A 131 19.88 3.04 16.12
N LYS A 132 19.33 4.17 15.68
CA LYS A 132 18.33 4.96 16.43
C LYS A 132 16.96 4.66 15.87
N LYS A 133 16.30 3.64 16.44
CA LYS A 133 15.08 3.05 15.88
C LYS A 133 13.92 3.11 16.85
N GLU A 134 14.08 2.63 18.07
CA GLU A 134 12.99 2.49 19.03
C GLU A 134 12.58 3.86 19.60
N VAL A 135 11.27 4.08 19.74
CA VAL A 135 10.71 5.32 20.31
C VAL A 135 9.63 5.04 21.33
N SER A 136 9.44 5.96 22.26
CA SER A 136 8.37 5.96 23.25
C SER A 136 7.68 7.31 23.28
N VAL A 137 6.51 7.39 23.92
CA VAL A 137 5.73 8.61 24.05
C VAL A 137 5.55 8.98 25.52
N GLY A 138 5.65 10.28 25.82
CA GLY A 138 5.22 10.85 27.08
C GLY A 138 3.88 11.58 26.87
N CYS A 139 2.84 11.15 27.57
CA CYS A 139 1.52 11.78 27.50
C CYS A 139 0.78 11.63 28.83
N SER A 140 -0.36 12.30 28.96
CA SER A 140 -1.30 12.11 30.07
C SER A 140 -2.70 11.85 29.55
N VAL A 141 -3.43 11.06 30.33
CA VAL A 141 -4.83 10.73 30.12
C VAL A 141 -5.63 11.06 31.37
N GLU A 142 -6.93 11.25 31.22
CA GLU A 142 -7.82 11.56 32.35
C GLU A 142 -7.96 10.36 33.28
N ARG A 143 -8.08 9.15 32.73
CA ARG A 143 -8.35 7.93 33.49
C ARG A 143 -7.64 6.71 32.91
N CYS A 144 -7.30 5.78 33.81
CA CYS A 144 -6.84 4.44 33.46
C CYS A 144 -7.89 3.43 33.93
N VAL A 145 -8.66 2.87 33.01
CA VAL A 145 -9.79 2.00 33.33
C VAL A 145 -9.50 0.53 33.05
N CYS A 146 -10.11 -0.38 33.80
CA CYS A 146 -9.96 -1.81 33.62
C CYS A 146 -10.75 -2.29 32.39
N SER A 147 -10.10 -3.03 31.49
CA SER A 147 -10.76 -3.59 30.30
C SER A 147 -11.84 -4.65 30.61
N ILE A 148 -11.93 -5.13 31.85
CA ILE A 148 -12.91 -6.14 32.28
C ILE A 148 -14.17 -5.51 32.88
N CYS A 149 -14.03 -4.55 33.79
CA CYS A 149 -15.17 -3.94 34.50
C CYS A 149 -15.40 -2.44 34.23
N GLY A 150 -14.45 -1.74 33.60
CA GLY A 150 -14.54 -0.31 33.31
C GLY A 150 -14.31 0.63 34.51
N GLU A 151 -14.03 0.10 35.69
CA GLU A 151 -13.64 0.89 36.88
C GLU A 151 -12.15 1.28 36.83
N ASP A 152 -11.71 2.15 37.72
CA ASP A 152 -10.29 2.51 37.83
C ASP A 152 -9.44 1.27 38.12
N ILE A 153 -8.46 1.01 37.26
CA ILE A 153 -7.63 -0.20 37.30
C ILE A 153 -6.84 -0.34 38.61
N ASN A 154 -6.54 0.78 39.29
CA ASN A 154 -5.79 0.77 40.54
C ASN A 154 -6.66 0.46 41.76
N THR A 155 -7.98 0.47 41.61
CA THR A 155 -8.93 0.28 42.73
C THR A 155 -9.82 -0.95 42.58
N CYS A 156 -9.99 -1.45 41.35
CA CYS A 156 -10.78 -2.65 41.09
C CYS A 156 -10.06 -3.95 41.53
N ALA A 157 -10.80 -5.06 41.58
CA ALA A 157 -10.25 -6.37 41.97
C ALA A 157 -9.45 -7.10 40.87
N HIS A 158 -9.52 -6.64 39.62
CA HIS A 158 -8.87 -7.30 38.48
C HIS A 158 -7.39 -6.94 38.40
N LYS A 159 -6.55 -7.93 38.06
CA LYS A 159 -5.10 -7.73 37.91
C LYS A 159 -4.70 -7.72 36.43
N LYS A 160 -3.89 -6.72 36.04
CA LYS A 160 -3.28 -6.65 34.70
C LYS A 160 -2.58 -7.98 34.36
N GLY A 161 -2.85 -8.50 33.16
CA GLY A 161 -2.27 -9.76 32.67
C GLY A 161 -3.03 -11.04 33.04
N GLU A 162 -3.98 -11.00 33.99
CA GLU A 162 -4.82 -12.16 34.32
C GLU A 162 -6.03 -12.28 33.38
N VAL A 163 -6.57 -13.49 33.26
CA VAL A 163 -7.70 -13.80 32.35
C VAL A 163 -9.01 -13.85 33.13
N TYR A 164 -9.99 -13.06 32.69
CA TYR A 164 -11.34 -13.02 33.24
C TYR A 164 -12.36 -13.20 32.10
N GLY A 165 -13.23 -14.20 32.21
CA GLY A 165 -14.23 -14.48 31.17
C GLY A 165 -13.64 -14.70 29.77
N GLY A 166 -12.40 -15.21 29.69
CA GLY A 166 -11.68 -15.43 28.43
C GLY A 166 -10.93 -14.21 27.88
N LYS A 167 -10.97 -13.06 28.56
CA LYS A 167 -10.24 -11.83 28.16
C LYS A 167 -9.10 -11.54 29.12
N VAL A 168 -7.97 -11.09 28.59
CA VAL A 168 -6.84 -10.61 29.41
C VAL A 168 -7.13 -9.20 29.91
N CYS A 169 -7.05 -9.00 31.22
CA CYS A 169 -7.21 -7.69 31.83
C CYS A 169 -6.02 -6.77 31.49
N CYS A 170 -6.32 -5.55 31.04
CA CYS A 170 -5.34 -4.48 30.84
C CYS A 170 -5.91 -3.14 31.30
N ALA A 171 -5.04 -2.14 31.44
CA ALA A 171 -5.46 -0.75 31.64
C ALA A 171 -5.69 -0.07 30.28
N GLU A 172 -6.87 0.48 30.10
CA GLU A 172 -7.19 1.35 28.98
C GLU A 172 -6.96 2.80 29.38
N LEU A 173 -6.04 3.44 28.68
CA LEU A 173 -5.70 4.85 28.86
C LEU A 173 -6.73 5.67 28.08
N VAL A 174 -7.69 6.28 28.77
CA VAL A 174 -8.86 6.95 28.15
C VAL A 174 -8.85 8.44 28.37
N ASN A 175 -9.34 9.17 27.36
CA ASN A 175 -9.44 10.63 27.31
C ASN A 175 -8.05 11.29 27.42
N ALA A 176 -7.36 11.44 26.29
CA ALA A 176 -6.05 12.08 26.25
C ALA A 176 -6.14 13.57 26.63
N GLN A 177 -5.29 13.99 27.56
CA GLN A 177 -5.29 15.36 28.10
C GLN A 177 -4.14 16.19 27.53
N ASP A 178 -2.96 15.61 27.41
CA ASP A 178 -1.79 16.27 26.80
C ASP A 178 -0.80 15.22 26.27
N ALA A 179 -0.01 15.63 25.28
CA ALA A 179 1.16 14.92 24.78
C ALA A 179 2.39 15.75 25.11
N TYR A 180 3.32 15.25 25.91
CA TYR A 180 4.49 16.03 26.34
C TYR A 180 5.57 16.02 25.27
N GLU A 181 5.93 14.82 24.83
CA GLU A 181 7.04 14.56 23.93
C GLU A 181 6.97 13.14 23.35
N TRP A 182 7.83 12.88 22.38
CA TRP A 182 8.22 11.52 22.02
C TRP A 182 9.73 11.40 22.12
N SER A 183 10.24 10.22 22.40
CA SER A 183 11.65 10.02 22.73
C SER A 183 12.23 8.84 21.98
N PHE A 184 13.47 8.96 21.51
CA PHE A 184 14.29 7.79 21.23
C PHE A 184 14.64 7.10 22.55
N VAL A 185 14.47 5.78 22.60
CA VAL A 185 14.73 4.96 23.80
C VAL A 185 15.36 3.63 23.38
N ALA A 186 15.99 2.93 24.31
CA ALA A 186 16.50 1.57 24.04
C ALA A 186 15.40 0.50 24.07
N VAL A 187 14.43 0.66 24.98
CA VAL A 187 13.32 -0.28 25.17
C VAL A 187 12.03 0.52 25.29
N PRO A 188 11.15 0.50 24.27
CA PRO A 188 9.88 1.19 24.33
C PRO A 188 8.84 0.36 25.09
N ALA A 189 7.88 1.04 25.75
CA ALA A 189 6.73 0.38 26.35
C ALA A 189 5.95 -0.40 25.28
N GLN A 190 5.62 0.29 24.17
CA GLN A 190 5.03 -0.29 22.97
C GLN A 190 6.09 -0.99 22.11
N PRO A 191 6.10 -2.35 22.01
CA PRO A 191 7.22 -3.08 21.38
C PRO A 191 7.46 -2.76 19.90
N ARG A 192 6.44 -2.24 19.21
CA ARG A 192 6.49 -1.90 17.79
C ARG A 192 6.78 -0.41 17.55
N ALA A 193 6.78 0.42 18.59
CA ALA A 193 7.03 1.86 18.47
C ALA A 193 8.47 2.14 18.04
N GLY A 194 8.62 3.01 17.04
CA GLY A 194 9.91 3.27 16.44
C GLY A 194 9.85 3.94 15.07
N VAL A 195 11.02 4.26 14.54
CA VAL A 195 11.22 4.80 13.20
C VAL A 195 10.74 3.78 12.17
N LEU A 196 9.83 4.23 11.31
CA LEU A 196 9.29 3.44 10.23
C LEU A 196 10.26 3.47 9.06
N LYS A 197 10.62 2.28 8.58
CA LYS A 197 11.32 2.17 7.29
C LYS A 197 10.45 2.79 6.22
N ARG A 198 11.04 3.70 5.43
CA ARG A 198 10.35 4.25 4.28
C ARG A 198 10.06 3.12 3.30
N CYS A 199 8.78 2.78 3.09
CA CYS A 199 8.39 1.96 1.95
C CYS A 199 8.75 2.74 0.67
N GLY A 200 9.83 2.34 0.03
CA GLY A 200 10.43 3.04 -1.11
C GLY A 200 11.88 2.65 -1.40
N GLY A 201 12.54 1.91 -0.49
CA GLY A 201 13.92 1.43 -0.68
C GLY A 201 14.07 0.05 -1.34
N GLU A 202 13.06 -0.83 -1.26
CA GLU A 202 13.07 -2.14 -1.91
C GLU A 202 11.67 -2.46 -2.41
N GLY A 203 11.50 -2.50 -3.73
CA GLY A 203 10.25 -2.80 -4.42
C GLY A 203 9.19 -1.71 -4.24
N ALA A 204 9.03 -0.84 -5.24
CA ALA A 204 7.74 -0.18 -5.43
C ALA A 204 6.68 -1.29 -5.48
N GLY A 205 5.94 -1.47 -4.39
CA GLY A 205 4.80 -2.38 -4.37
C GLY A 205 3.90 -2.04 -5.54
N THR A 206 3.23 -3.05 -6.10
CA THR A 206 2.35 -2.86 -7.26
C THR A 206 1.37 -1.70 -7.02
N LEU A 207 0.89 -1.05 -8.08
CA LEU A 207 -0.14 0.01 -7.97
C LEU A 207 -1.31 -0.43 -7.09
N LYS A 208 -1.70 -1.71 -7.17
CA LYS A 208 -2.69 -2.35 -6.30
C LYS A 208 -2.34 -2.24 -4.82
N THR A 209 -1.09 -2.51 -4.43
CA THR A 209 -0.60 -2.37 -3.07
C THR A 209 -0.65 -0.92 -2.59
N LEU A 210 -0.35 0.05 -3.46
CA LEU A 210 -0.40 1.47 -3.12
C LEU A 210 -1.83 1.96 -2.90
N VAL A 211 -2.77 1.62 -3.79
CA VAL A 211 -4.17 2.01 -3.68
C VAL A 211 -4.84 1.34 -2.47
N LYS A 212 -4.51 0.09 -2.14
CA LYS A 212 -5.00 -0.56 -0.92
C LYS A 212 -4.53 0.12 0.36
N ARG A 213 -3.28 0.61 0.39
CA ARG A 213 -2.67 1.20 1.58
C ARG A 213 -2.97 2.69 1.77
N ARG A 214 -3.13 3.43 0.67
CA ARG A 214 -3.21 4.91 0.68
C ARG A 214 -4.32 5.48 -0.20
N GLY A 215 -5.06 4.64 -0.92
CA GLY A 215 -6.12 5.08 -1.82
C GLY A 215 -7.40 5.43 -1.05
N SER A 216 -8.09 6.46 -1.53
CA SER A 216 -9.44 6.78 -1.06
C SER A 216 -10.42 5.64 -1.34
N ARG A 217 -11.58 5.64 -0.69
CA ARG A 217 -12.65 4.68 -0.97
C ARG A 217 -13.12 4.72 -2.44
N ALA A 218 -13.00 5.87 -3.10
CA ALA A 218 -13.25 6.00 -4.53
C ALA A 218 -12.16 5.28 -5.36
N ASN A 219 -10.89 5.47 -5.01
CA ASN A 219 -9.76 4.82 -5.70
C ASN A 219 -9.81 3.29 -5.56
N GLN A 220 -10.27 2.79 -4.41
CA GLN A 220 -10.45 1.34 -4.19
C GLN A 220 -11.55 0.77 -5.09
N ARG A 221 -12.70 1.46 -5.21
CA ARG A 221 -13.79 1.06 -6.12
C ARG A 221 -13.38 1.12 -7.59
N GLU A 222 -12.63 2.14 -7.97
CA GLU A 222 -12.09 2.28 -9.33
C GLU A 222 -11.13 1.13 -9.64
N LEU A 223 -10.24 0.78 -8.70
CA LEU A 223 -9.34 -0.37 -8.83
C LEU A 223 -10.12 -1.69 -9.00
N GLU A 224 -11.17 -1.92 -8.21
CA GLU A 224 -12.03 -3.11 -8.37
C GLU A 224 -12.70 -3.15 -9.75
N SER A 225 -13.15 -2.00 -10.27
CA SER A 225 -13.74 -1.91 -11.60
C SER A 225 -12.70 -2.23 -12.69
N LEU A 226 -11.50 -1.67 -12.60
CA LEU A 226 -10.41 -1.94 -13.53
C LEU A 226 -9.98 -3.41 -13.51
N GLU A 227 -9.96 -4.05 -12.34
CA GLU A 227 -9.65 -5.48 -12.22
C GLU A 227 -10.69 -6.35 -12.93
N LYS A 228 -11.99 -6.02 -12.78
CA LYS A 228 -13.06 -6.72 -13.50
C LYS A 228 -12.94 -6.54 -15.01
N GLN A 229 -12.64 -5.33 -15.48
CA GLN A 229 -12.44 -5.05 -16.91
C GLN A 229 -11.22 -5.81 -17.47
N ALA A 230 -10.10 -5.81 -16.73
CA ALA A 230 -8.91 -6.54 -17.12
C ALA A 230 -9.15 -8.05 -17.22
N GLU A 231 -9.95 -8.63 -16.31
CA GLU A 231 -10.31 -10.05 -16.36
C GLU A 231 -11.15 -10.39 -17.61
N VAL A 232 -12.11 -9.53 -17.96
CA VAL A 232 -12.87 -9.66 -19.21
C VAL A 232 -11.96 -9.55 -20.44
N GLY A 233 -11.04 -8.59 -20.45
CA GLY A 233 -10.07 -8.41 -21.54
C GLY A 233 -9.14 -9.62 -21.72
N LYS A 234 -8.69 -10.25 -20.62
CA LYS A 234 -7.90 -11.50 -20.67
C LYS A 234 -8.68 -12.65 -21.31
N ARG A 235 -9.94 -12.83 -20.91
CA ARG A 235 -10.82 -13.87 -21.48
C ARG A 235 -11.03 -13.63 -22.98
N TYR A 236 -11.35 -12.40 -23.36
CA TYR A 236 -11.52 -12.02 -24.75
C TYR A 236 -10.27 -12.32 -25.60
N LEU A 237 -9.08 -11.91 -25.15
CA LEU A 237 -7.83 -12.19 -25.86
C LEU A 237 -7.53 -13.71 -25.93
N SER A 238 -7.82 -14.46 -24.87
CA SER A 238 -7.66 -15.92 -24.87
C SER A 238 -8.58 -16.58 -25.90
N GLU A 239 -9.84 -16.17 -25.97
CA GLU A 239 -10.82 -16.67 -26.95
C GLU A 239 -10.40 -16.33 -28.38
N LEU A 240 -9.97 -15.08 -28.62
CA LEU A 240 -9.52 -14.63 -29.93
C LEU A 240 -8.27 -15.40 -30.39
N ARG A 241 -7.28 -15.62 -29.50
CA ARG A 241 -6.12 -16.47 -29.79
C ARG A 241 -6.51 -17.90 -30.11
N GLY A 242 -7.46 -18.47 -29.35
CA GLY A 242 -8.00 -19.80 -29.61
C GLY A 242 -8.68 -19.91 -30.96
N GLU A 243 -9.46 -18.90 -31.35
CA GLU A 243 -10.15 -18.84 -32.63
C GLU A 243 -9.17 -18.72 -33.80
N VAL A 244 -8.16 -17.85 -33.68
CA VAL A 244 -7.08 -17.73 -34.69
C VAL A 244 -6.34 -19.06 -34.83
N LYS A 245 -5.97 -19.72 -33.73
CA LYS A 245 -5.32 -21.04 -33.74
C LYS A 245 -6.19 -22.08 -34.46
N ARG A 246 -7.48 -22.15 -34.14
CA ARG A 246 -8.45 -23.06 -34.76
C ARG A 246 -8.53 -22.84 -36.27
N LEU A 247 -8.68 -21.58 -36.71
CA LEU A 247 -8.78 -21.23 -38.13
C LEU A 247 -7.49 -21.55 -38.90
N MET A 248 -6.33 -21.30 -38.30
CA MET A 248 -5.03 -21.61 -38.91
C MET A 248 -4.83 -23.12 -39.07
N LEU A 249 -5.15 -23.93 -38.06
CA LEU A 249 -5.04 -25.40 -38.14
C LEU A 249 -5.94 -26.01 -39.22
N VAL A 250 -7.14 -25.46 -39.43
CA VAL A 250 -8.04 -25.91 -40.51
C VAL A 250 -7.47 -25.56 -41.89
N CYS A 251 -6.84 -24.41 -42.03
CA CYS A 251 -6.32 -23.93 -43.31
C CYS A 251 -4.96 -24.53 -43.67
N GLU A 252 -4.05 -24.67 -42.70
CA GLU A 252 -2.65 -25.05 -42.89
C GLU A 252 -2.41 -26.47 -42.32
N GLN A 253 -2.53 -27.49 -43.17
CA GLN A 253 -2.50 -28.91 -42.74
C GLN A 253 -1.11 -29.41 -42.27
N GLU A 254 -0.04 -28.70 -42.62
CA GLU A 254 1.34 -29.03 -42.24
C GLU A 254 1.84 -28.24 -41.03
N ALA A 255 1.01 -27.35 -40.48
CA ALA A 255 1.43 -26.47 -39.40
C ALA A 255 1.33 -27.18 -38.04
N ASP A 256 2.41 -27.10 -37.26
CA ASP A 256 2.43 -27.56 -35.88
C ASP A 256 1.55 -26.67 -34.99
N GLY A 257 0.63 -27.29 -34.26
CA GLY A 257 -0.33 -26.59 -33.40
C GLY A 257 0.32 -25.88 -32.22
N GLU A 258 1.45 -26.38 -31.73
CA GLU A 258 2.20 -25.73 -30.66
C GLU A 258 2.91 -24.46 -31.16
N ALA A 259 3.47 -24.52 -32.38
CA ALA A 259 4.06 -23.35 -33.04
C ALA A 259 3.03 -22.23 -33.30
N ILE A 260 1.81 -22.58 -33.73
CA ILE A 260 0.72 -21.60 -33.95
C ILE A 260 0.29 -20.95 -32.64
N GLU A 261 0.19 -21.72 -31.55
CA GLU A 261 -0.19 -21.19 -30.24
C GLU A 261 0.84 -20.18 -29.73
N LYS A 262 2.13 -20.52 -29.79
CA LYS A 262 3.23 -19.61 -29.43
C LYS A 262 3.29 -18.35 -30.29
N LEU A 263 2.84 -18.44 -31.55
CA LEU A 263 2.71 -17.27 -32.42
C LEU A 263 1.56 -16.38 -31.95
N ALA A 264 0.36 -16.94 -31.74
CA ALA A 264 -0.83 -16.20 -31.32
C ALA A 264 -0.67 -15.50 -29.95
N GLU A 265 0.12 -16.08 -29.04
CA GLU A 265 0.45 -15.46 -27.75
C GLU A 265 1.22 -14.13 -27.87
N LYS A 266 2.03 -13.98 -28.93
CA LYS A 266 2.86 -12.79 -29.17
C LYS A 266 2.12 -11.66 -29.87
N LEU A 267 0.97 -11.96 -30.47
CA LEU A 267 0.18 -10.99 -31.21
C LEU A 267 -0.69 -10.16 -30.26
N ASP A 268 -0.83 -8.89 -30.60
CA ASP A 268 -1.77 -7.98 -29.94
C ASP A 268 -3.21 -8.15 -30.47
N GLU A 269 -4.16 -7.42 -29.88
CA GLU A 269 -5.58 -7.52 -30.26
C GLU A 269 -5.82 -7.21 -31.74
N SER A 270 -5.15 -6.19 -32.29
CA SER A 270 -5.36 -5.73 -33.66
C SER A 270 -4.82 -6.74 -34.67
N GLU A 271 -3.63 -7.28 -34.38
CA GLU A 271 -2.99 -8.30 -35.20
C GLU A 271 -3.80 -9.60 -35.19
N LEU A 272 -4.31 -10.01 -34.02
CA LEU A 272 -5.16 -11.19 -33.89
C LEU A 272 -6.47 -11.05 -34.68
N LYS A 273 -7.10 -9.86 -34.69
CA LYS A 273 -8.32 -9.60 -35.47
C LYS A 273 -8.08 -9.68 -36.97
N GLU A 274 -6.97 -9.13 -37.46
CA GLU A 274 -6.62 -9.21 -38.88
C GLU A 274 -6.33 -10.66 -39.29
N MET A 275 -5.65 -11.42 -38.42
CA MET A 275 -5.42 -12.85 -38.63
C MET A 275 -6.72 -13.65 -38.65
N GLU A 276 -7.64 -13.40 -37.71
CA GLU A 276 -8.95 -14.04 -37.68
C GLU A 276 -9.69 -13.80 -39.00
N LYS A 277 -9.77 -12.55 -39.46
CA LYS A 277 -10.44 -12.16 -40.71
C LYS A 277 -9.83 -12.85 -41.93
N LEU A 278 -8.51 -12.85 -42.04
CA LEU A 278 -7.78 -13.46 -43.14
C LEU A 278 -8.02 -14.97 -43.21
N TYR A 279 -7.87 -15.67 -42.09
CA TYR A 279 -8.02 -17.12 -42.06
C TYR A 279 -9.48 -17.57 -42.12
N ARG A 280 -10.43 -16.79 -41.61
CA ARG A 280 -11.87 -17.02 -41.84
C ARG A 280 -12.21 -16.95 -43.34
N GLY A 281 -11.63 -15.99 -44.06
CA GLY A 281 -11.76 -15.90 -45.52
C GLY A 281 -11.14 -17.07 -46.28
N LYS A 282 -9.94 -17.53 -45.87
CA LYS A 282 -9.31 -18.74 -46.42
C LYS A 282 -10.12 -20.00 -46.14
N MET A 283 -10.64 -20.15 -44.92
CA MET A 283 -11.42 -21.31 -44.48
C MET A 283 -12.74 -21.42 -45.26
N ALA A 284 -13.45 -20.31 -45.46
CA ALA A 284 -14.68 -20.29 -46.28
C ALA A 284 -14.43 -20.76 -47.71
N LYS A 285 -13.31 -20.35 -48.33
CA LYS A 285 -12.90 -20.81 -49.67
C LYS A 285 -12.53 -22.29 -49.68
N LYS A 286 -11.76 -22.75 -48.69
CA LYS A 286 -11.26 -24.14 -48.59
C LYS A 286 -12.37 -25.16 -48.35
N LEU A 287 -13.36 -24.83 -47.53
CA LEU A 287 -14.49 -25.70 -47.22
C LEU A 287 -15.65 -25.58 -48.20
N GLY A 288 -15.55 -24.69 -49.21
CA GLY A 288 -16.63 -24.48 -50.19
C GLY A 288 -17.94 -24.05 -49.55
N LEU A 289 -17.89 -23.37 -48.40
CA LEU A 289 -19.07 -22.94 -47.64
C LEU A 289 -19.80 -21.85 -48.42
N ARG A 290 -20.71 -22.25 -49.30
CA ARG A 290 -21.71 -21.36 -49.89
C ARG A 290 -22.82 -21.20 -48.86
N THR A 291 -23.10 -19.96 -48.44
CA THR A 291 -24.32 -19.67 -47.69
C THR A 291 -25.50 -20.05 -48.59
N GLN A 292 -26.42 -20.89 -48.11
CA GLN A 292 -27.61 -21.30 -48.87
C GLN A 292 -28.49 -20.10 -49.27
N LEU A 293 -28.32 -18.95 -48.61
CA LEU A 293 -28.94 -17.68 -48.95
C LEU A 293 -27.84 -16.70 -49.38
N THR A 294 -27.75 -16.43 -50.69
CA THR A 294 -27.00 -15.31 -51.26
C THR A 294 -27.99 -14.20 -51.60
N TYR A 295 -28.08 -13.18 -50.75
CA TYR A 295 -28.83 -11.96 -51.10
C TYR A 295 -27.93 -11.06 -51.93
N GLY A 296 -28.15 -11.07 -53.25
CA GLY A 296 -27.61 -10.07 -54.18
C GLY A 296 -26.32 -10.45 -54.89
N GLU A 297 -26.38 -11.43 -55.78
CA GLU A 297 -25.71 -11.35 -57.09
C GLU A 297 -26.48 -12.29 -58.02
N LYS A 298 -27.13 -11.75 -59.06
CA LYS A 298 -27.83 -12.54 -60.07
C LYS A 298 -26.80 -13.34 -60.86
N THR A 299 -26.57 -14.59 -60.47
CA THR A 299 -26.02 -15.59 -61.39
C THR A 299 -27.01 -15.75 -62.54
N LYS A 300 -26.61 -15.33 -63.75
CA LYS A 300 -27.30 -15.76 -64.97
C LYS A 300 -27.13 -17.27 -65.05
N ALA A 301 -28.19 -18.01 -64.73
CA ALA A 301 -28.30 -19.40 -65.11
C ALA A 301 -28.28 -19.48 -66.65
N ALA A 302 -27.40 -20.29 -67.20
CA ALA A 302 -27.58 -20.79 -68.55
C ALA A 302 -28.72 -21.80 -68.48
N GLU A 303 -29.82 -21.50 -69.17
CA GLU A 303 -30.92 -22.43 -69.40
C GLU A 303 -30.40 -23.53 -70.33
N ASP A 304 -30.24 -24.74 -69.81
CA ASP A 304 -30.11 -25.95 -70.62
C ASP A 304 -31.47 -26.67 -70.53
N GLU A 305 -32.33 -26.40 -71.51
CA GLU A 305 -33.66 -26.99 -71.67
C GLU A 305 -33.59 -28.43 -72.22
N SER A 306 -32.89 -29.33 -71.52
CA SER A 306 -33.01 -30.77 -71.83
C SER A 306 -32.58 -31.65 -70.66
N ASP A 307 -33.51 -31.99 -69.75
CA ASP A 307 -33.53 -33.34 -69.16
C ASP A 307 -34.81 -33.74 -68.42
N PHE A 308 -35.99 -33.34 -68.94
CA PHE A 308 -37.24 -34.06 -68.62
C PHE A 308 -37.71 -34.85 -69.84
N ARG A 309 -37.28 -36.10 -69.94
CA ARG A 309 -38.00 -37.15 -70.66
C ARG A 309 -38.17 -38.36 -69.74
N VAL A 310 -39.42 -38.46 -69.25
CA VAL A 310 -40.20 -39.60 -68.70
C VAL A 310 -39.46 -40.63 -67.86
#